data_AF-A0A944SYQ2-F1
#
_entry.id   AF-A0A944SYQ2-F1
#
_cell.length_a   1.000
_cell.length_b   1.000
_cell.length_c   1.000
_cell.angle_alpha   90.00
_cell.angle_beta   90.00
_cell.angle_gamma   90.00
#
_symmetry.space_group_name_H-M   'P 1'
#
loop_
_entity.id
_entity.type
_entity.pdbx_description
1 polymer ?
#
loop_
_entity_poly.entity_id
_entity_poly.type
_entity_poly.pdbx_seq_one_letter_code
_entity_poly.pdbx_strand_id
1 'polypeptide(L)' 'MELSPREKDKLLIFTAGLLAERRLARGIKLNYPESIAYISAAILEG' A
#
# COMPACT_ATOMS: atom_id res chain seq x y z
N MET A 1 -1.66 -14.59 -16.27
CA MET A 1 -2.21 -14.66 -14.91
C MET A 1 -3.62 -14.10 -14.96
N GLU A 2 -4.64 -14.96 -14.87
CA GLU A 2 -6.05 -14.54 -14.80
C GLU A 2 -6.38 -14.15 -13.36
N LEU A 3 -5.91 -12.97 -12.96
CA LEU A 3 -6.20 -12.42 -11.64
C LEU A 3 -7.65 -11.95 -11.60
N SER A 4 -8.40 -12.43 -10.60
CA SER A 4 -9.72 -11.92 -10.30
C SER A 4 -9.66 -10.43 -9.97
N PRO A 5 -10.71 -9.64 -10.23
CA PRO A 5 -10.72 -8.21 -9.95
C PRO A 5 -10.36 -7.88 -8.49
N ARG A 6 -10.72 -8.75 -7.54
CA ARG A 6 -10.31 -8.64 -6.12
C ARG A 6 -8.80 -8.77 -5.89
N GLU A 7 -8.11 -9.63 -6.64
CA GLU A 7 -6.67 -9.82 -6.50
C GLU A 7 -5.90 -8.63 -7.07
N LYS A 8 -6.40 -8.04 -8.17
CA LYS A 8 -5.86 -6.80 -8.73
C LYS A 8 -6.00 -5.62 -7.77
N ASP A 9 -7.15 -5.52 -7.10
CA ASP A 9 -7.40 -4.46 -6.11
C ASP A 9 -6.45 -4.57 -4.90
N LYS A 10 -6.24 -5.79 -4.38
CA LYS A 10 -5.25 -6.04 -3.33
C LYS A 10 -3.83 -5.67 -3.75
N LEU A 11 -3.44 -6.02 -4.99
CA LEU A 11 -2.13 -5.65 -5.53
C LEU A 11 -1.96 -4.13 -5.62
N LEU A 12 -3.01 -3.39 -5.97
CA LEU A 12 -2.98 -1.93 -5.99
C LEU A 12 -2.74 -1.35 -4.60
N ILE A 13 -3.45 -1.84 -3.58
CA ILE A 13 -3.25 -1.41 -2.19
C ILE A 13 -1.83 -1.73 -1.72
N PHE A 14 -1.33 -2.93 -2.02
CA PHE A 14 0.02 -3.34 -1.66
C PHE A 14 1.09 -2.45 -2.29
N THR A 15 0.92 -2.13 -3.58
CA THR A 15 1.86 -1.26 -4.30
C THR A 15 1.84 0.17 -3.73
N ALA A 16 0.66 0.68 -3.35
CA ALA A 16 0.52 1.98 -2.71
C ALA A 16 1.15 1.99 -1.30
N GLY A 17 1.03 0.90 -0.53
CA GLY A 17 1.66 0.75 0.78
C GLY A 17 3.20 0.76 0.70
N LEU A 18 3.77 0.03 -0.27
CA LEU A 18 5.22 0.05 -0.54
C LEU A 18 5.72 1.44 -0.94
N LEU A 19 4.93 2.19 -1.73
CA LEU A 19 5.26 3.57 -2.08
C LEU A 19 5.26 4.48 -0.84
N ALA A 20 4.25 4.33 0.02
CA ALA A 20 4.14 5.08 1.27
C ALA A 20 5.31 4.76 2.20
N GLU A 21 5.68 3.49 2.39
CA GLU A 21 6.83 3.09 3.20
C GLU A 21 8.12 3.76 2.72
N ARG A 22 8.41 3.71 1.41
CA ARG A 22 9.61 4.34 0.83
C ARG A 22 9.63 5.85 1.02
N ARG A 23 8.46 6.50 1.01
CA ARG A 23 8.35 7.94 1.27
C ARG A 23 8.58 8.27 2.73
N LEU A 24 8.03 7.47 3.64
CA LEU A 24 8.27 7.60 5.07
C LEU A 24 9.77 7.40 5.39
N ALA A 25 10.42 6.41 4.77
CA ALA A 25 11.86 6.16 4.91
C ALA A 25 12.74 7.31 4.42
N ARG A 26 12.24 8.13 3.48
CA ARG A 26 12.88 9.38 3.03
C ARG A 26 12.62 10.58 3.96
N GLY A 27 11.89 10.38 5.07
CA GLY A 27 11.51 11.43 6.01
C GLY A 27 10.34 12.30 5.54
N ILE A 28 9.60 11.87 4.51
CA ILE A 28 8.42 12.59 4.01
C ILE A 28 7.22 12.19 4.85
N LYS A 29 6.48 13.19 5.36
CA LYS A 29 5.23 12.96 6.07
C LYS A 29 4.17 12.42 5.10
N LEU A 30 3.60 11.26 5.43
CA LEU A 30 2.57 10.62 4.62
C LEU A 30 1.31 11.47 4.57
N ASN A 31 0.69 11.53 3.40
CA ASN A 31 -0.63 12.10 3.24
C ASN A 31 -1.72 11.11 3.72
N TYR A 32 -2.99 11.53 3.65
CA TYR A 32 -4.13 10.70 4.06
C TYR A 32 -4.21 9.36 3.30
N PRO A 33 -4.24 9.31 1.95
CA PRO A 33 -4.30 8.03 1.24
C PRO A 33 -3.05 7.16 1.41
N GLU A 34 -1.87 7.74 1.54
CA GLU A 34 -0.62 7.02 1.81
C GLU A 34 -0.63 6.39 3.19
N SER A 35 -1.15 7.09 4.20
CA SER A 35 -1.28 6.55 5.56
C SER A 35 -2.24 5.36 5.59
N ILE A 36 -3.38 5.46 4.88
CA ILE A 36 -4.31 4.34 4.75
C ILE A 36 -3.64 3.17 4.04
N ALA A 37 -3.00 3.41 2.89
CA ALA A 37 -2.35 2.36 2.12
C ALA A 37 -1.22 1.68 2.91
N TYR A 38 -0.45 2.45 3.69
CA TYR A 38 0.60 1.93 4.56
C TYR A 38 0.04 1.00 5.65
N ILE A 39 -1.02 1.43 6.34
CA ILE A 39 -1.68 0.63 7.38
C ILE A 39 -2.35 -0.62 6.75
N SER A 40 -3.05 -0.44 5.63
CA SER A 40 -3.72 -1.55 4.94
C SER A 40 -2.73 -2.58 4.41
N ALA A 41 -1.59 -2.15 3.86
CA ALA A 41 -0.54 -3.07 3.43
C ALA A 41 0.05 -3.84 4.61
N ALA A 42 0.30 -3.18 5.74
CA ALA A 42 0.77 -3.85 6.96
C ALA A 42 -0.22 -4.91 7.50
N ILE A 43 -1.54 -4.66 7.38
CA ILE A 43 -2.58 -5.63 7.75
C ILE A 43 -2.67 -6.79 6.74
N LEU A 44 -2.38 -6.53 5.46
CA LEU A 44 -2.39 -7.57 4.41
C LEU A 44 -1.15 -8.47 4.48
N GLU A 45 -0.05 -7.98 5.03
CA GLU A 45 1.21 -8.73 5.20
C GLU A 45 1.30 -9.50 6.54
N GLY A 46 0.58 -9.03 7.57
CA GLY A 46 0.49 -9.68 8.90
C GLY A 46 -0.53 -10.82 8.97
#